data_AF-A0A497CZT5-F1
#
_entry.id   AF-A0A497CZT5-F1
#
_cell.length_a   1.000
_cell.length_b   1.000
_cell.length_c   1.000
_cell.angle_alpha   90.00
_cell.angle_beta   90.00
_cell.angle_gamma   90.00
#
_symmetry.space_group_name_H-M   'P 1'
#
loop_
_entity.id
_entity.type
_entity.pdbx_description
1 polymer ?
#
loop_
_entity_poly.entity_id
_entity_poly.type
_entity_poly.pdbx_seq_one_letter_code
_entity_poly.pdbx_strand_id
1 'polypeptide(L)'
;MKSLAALDEKTLIIGFARRFATYKRAHLLFTNLERLSAIVNNQERPVIFLFSGKAHPSDKAGQDLIKRIIEISRMPEFVGKIIFLQDYDMTGGKLMTSSVDIWLNTPTRPLEASGTSGEKAVMNGVVNFSVLDGWWAEGYLPEAGWAIEEQRSFADQQFQDELDAEIIYNTLEQEIVPTYYKRNKNGIPVDWVKYIKNTIAKVAPHFTMQRMLEDYYTRFYEKLFESGTKMKSNGYDNARNLVHWKNKIIAAWDNISVDSLKIPDVNKGFIKFGEHFVAEIILNIPGLDKEDIGVEILLGNKTNGDVKKIDFSMELEQVEFKNEKAKYTCSFPLKNAGVYDYSFRIFPKHSGLRYRMDFPLVKWV
;
A
#
# COMPACT_ATOMS: atom_id res chain seq x y z
N MET A 1 41.95 -3.82 -17.75
CA MET A 1 40.83 -4.69 -18.19
C MET A 1 41.06 -6.13 -17.70
N LYS A 2 40.91 -6.40 -16.39
CA LYS A 2 40.58 -7.76 -15.92
C LYS A 2 39.05 -7.89 -16.05
N SER A 3 38.56 -7.79 -17.29
CA SER A 3 37.24 -7.28 -17.62
C SER A 3 36.25 -8.40 -17.89
N LEU A 4 35.25 -8.59 -17.01
CA LEU A 4 34.01 -9.39 -17.20
C LEU A 4 34.17 -10.89 -17.54
N ALA A 5 35.18 -11.31 -18.30
CA ALA A 5 35.47 -12.69 -18.69
C ALA A 5 35.94 -13.59 -17.53
N ALA A 6 36.12 -13.04 -16.33
CA ALA A 6 36.46 -13.75 -15.11
C ALA A 6 35.27 -13.90 -14.14
N LEU A 7 34.05 -13.55 -14.58
CA LEU A 7 32.83 -13.74 -13.79
C LEU A 7 32.50 -15.24 -13.71
N ASP A 8 32.57 -15.81 -12.52
CA ASP A 8 32.14 -17.18 -12.24
C ASP A 8 30.61 -17.20 -12.13
N GLU A 9 29.95 -18.10 -12.87
CA GLU A 9 28.49 -18.34 -12.84
C GLU A 9 27.97 -18.74 -11.45
N LYS A 10 28.86 -19.14 -10.53
CA LYS A 10 28.55 -19.47 -9.13
C LYS A 10 28.66 -18.27 -8.17
N THR A 11 28.95 -17.09 -8.69
CA THR A 11 29.04 -15.86 -7.88
C THR A 11 27.64 -15.37 -7.57
N LEU A 12 27.35 -15.02 -6.30
CA LEU A 12 26.10 -14.38 -5.94
C LEU A 12 26.03 -12.98 -6.58
N ILE A 13 25.01 -12.73 -7.39
CA ILE A 13 24.79 -11.45 -8.06
C ILE A 13 23.60 -10.72 -7.46
N ILE A 14 23.84 -9.52 -6.92
CA ILE A 14 22.81 -8.64 -6.35
C ILE A 14 22.57 -7.48 -7.32
N GLY A 15 21.36 -7.40 -7.86
CA GLY A 15 20.94 -6.35 -8.78
C GLY A 15 20.26 -5.18 -8.07
N PHE A 16 20.61 -3.96 -8.48
CA PHE A 16 19.90 -2.73 -8.15
C PHE A 16 19.69 -1.93 -9.44
N ALA A 17 18.45 -1.87 -9.94
CA ALA A 17 18.13 -1.14 -11.17
C ALA A 17 16.86 -0.31 -11.07
N ARG A 18 17.00 1.02 -11.17
CA ARG A 18 15.87 1.94 -11.15
C ARG A 18 16.28 3.36 -11.52
N ARG A 19 15.30 4.25 -11.66
CA ARG A 19 15.56 5.69 -11.68
C ARG A 19 16.29 6.08 -10.40
N PHE A 20 17.44 6.75 -10.53
CA PHE A 20 18.17 7.30 -9.40
C PHE A 20 17.47 8.57 -8.93
N ALA A 21 17.03 8.54 -7.68
CA ALA A 21 16.47 9.65 -6.93
C ALA A 21 16.81 9.42 -5.45
N THR A 22 16.89 10.49 -4.65
CA THR A 22 17.33 10.43 -3.25
C THR A 22 16.52 9.45 -2.40
N TYR A 23 15.21 9.44 -2.56
CA TYR A 23 14.31 8.55 -1.82
C TYR A 23 14.46 7.06 -2.18
N LYS A 24 15.14 6.70 -3.27
CA LYS A 24 15.41 5.28 -3.60
C LYS A 24 16.60 4.70 -2.81
N ARG A 25 17.32 5.57 -2.10
CA ARG A 25 18.45 5.29 -1.20
C ARG A 25 19.44 4.23 -1.69
N ALA A 26 19.85 4.34 -2.96
CA ALA A 26 20.93 3.53 -3.53
C ALA A 26 22.26 3.67 -2.77
N HIS A 27 22.42 4.74 -2.00
CA HIS A 27 23.63 5.04 -1.24
C HIS A 27 23.79 4.21 0.04
N LEU A 28 22.73 3.56 0.56
CA LEU A 28 22.81 2.84 1.84
C LEU A 28 23.85 1.72 1.84
N LEU A 29 24.09 1.08 0.69
CA LEU A 29 25.13 0.07 0.54
C LEU A 29 26.56 0.63 0.64
N PHE A 30 26.73 1.95 0.63
CA PHE A 30 28.03 2.62 0.63
C PHE A 30 28.28 3.43 1.91
N THR A 31 27.42 3.30 2.92
CA THR A 31 27.60 3.95 4.22
C THR A 31 28.77 3.33 4.99
N ASN A 32 29.02 2.03 4.82
CA ASN A 32 30.15 1.31 5.41
C ASN A 32 30.95 0.55 4.34
N LEU A 33 31.92 1.25 3.74
CA LEU A 33 32.76 0.68 2.67
C LEU A 33 33.64 -0.48 3.17
N GLU A 34 34.02 -0.49 4.45
CA GLU A 34 34.84 -1.57 5.03
C GLU A 34 34.06 -2.88 5.06
N ARG A 35 32.81 -2.87 5.56
CA ARG A 35 31.93 -4.04 5.52
C ARG A 35 31.59 -4.46 4.11
N LEU A 36 31.27 -3.49 3.24
CA LEU A 36 31.03 -3.80 1.82
C LEU A 36 32.24 -4.50 1.19
N SER A 37 33.45 -4.02 1.46
CA SER A 37 34.70 -4.61 0.98
C SER A 37 34.89 -6.04 1.50
N ALA A 38 34.62 -6.27 2.78
CA ALA A 38 34.69 -7.60 3.38
C ALA A 38 33.71 -8.59 2.72
N ILE A 39 32.50 -8.15 2.38
CA ILE A 39 31.49 -8.97 1.69
C ILE A 39 31.96 -9.33 0.28
N VAL A 40 32.33 -8.34 -0.54
CA VAL A 40 32.59 -8.58 -1.97
C VAL A 40 33.95 -9.23 -2.26
N ASN A 41 34.90 -9.12 -1.33
CA ASN A 41 36.23 -9.72 -1.43
C ASN A 41 36.38 -11.05 -0.70
N ASN A 42 35.30 -11.62 -0.16
CA ASN A 42 35.32 -12.96 0.38
C ASN A 42 35.61 -13.99 -0.73
N GLN A 43 36.73 -14.72 -0.62
CA GLN A 43 37.16 -15.68 -1.64
C GLN A 43 36.32 -16.97 -1.66
N GLU A 44 35.75 -17.37 -0.52
CA GLU A 44 34.91 -18.56 -0.41
C GLU A 44 33.46 -18.29 -0.84
N ARG A 45 33.01 -17.04 -0.70
CA ARG A 45 31.64 -16.60 -0.92
C ARG A 45 31.62 -15.28 -1.71
N PRO A 46 32.04 -15.29 -2.98
CA PRO A 46 32.16 -14.06 -3.76
C PRO A 46 30.79 -13.40 -3.99
N VAL A 47 30.73 -12.07 -3.88
CA VAL A 47 29.49 -11.31 -4.14
C VAL A 47 29.78 -10.20 -5.13
N ILE A 48 28.83 -9.96 -6.04
CA ILE A 48 28.88 -8.87 -7.03
C ILE A 48 27.61 -8.06 -6.97
N PHE A 49 27.77 -6.74 -6.98
CA PHE A 49 26.67 -5.80 -7.12
C PHE A 49 26.60 -5.26 -8.55
N LEU A 50 25.46 -5.46 -9.20
CA LEU A 50 25.13 -4.86 -10.50
C LEU A 50 24.19 -3.68 -10.29
N PHE A 51 24.69 -2.48 -10.54
CA PHE A 51 23.90 -1.26 -10.54
C PHE A 51 23.53 -0.86 -11.96
N SER A 52 22.32 -0.36 -12.17
CA SER A 52 21.94 0.27 -13.43
C SER A 52 20.83 1.29 -13.23
N GLY A 53 20.73 2.26 -14.13
CA GLY A 53 19.67 3.26 -14.05
C GLY A 53 20.09 4.62 -14.58
N LYS A 54 19.13 5.54 -14.58
CA LYS A 54 19.29 6.92 -15.06
C LYS A 54 18.77 7.87 -13.99
N ALA A 55 19.45 9.01 -13.83
CA ALA A 55 18.91 10.15 -13.10
C ALA A 55 18.20 11.08 -14.09
N HIS A 56 17.21 11.84 -13.61
CA HIS A 56 16.59 12.87 -14.45
C HIS A 56 17.63 13.97 -14.76
N PRO A 57 17.62 14.60 -15.96
CA PRO A 57 18.58 15.66 -16.30
C PRO A 57 18.59 16.83 -15.32
N SER A 58 17.45 17.12 -14.70
CA SER A 58 17.29 18.17 -13.67
C SER A 58 17.50 17.68 -12.23
N ASP A 59 17.71 16.38 -11.99
CA ASP A 59 17.89 15.82 -10.65
C ASP A 59 19.38 15.70 -10.32
N LYS A 60 19.94 16.80 -9.82
CA LYS A 60 21.37 16.88 -9.51
C LYS A 60 21.79 15.88 -8.44
N ALA A 61 20.96 15.69 -7.42
CA ALA A 61 21.23 14.73 -6.35
C ALA A 61 21.26 13.28 -6.87
N GLY A 62 20.33 12.92 -7.76
CA GLY A 62 20.36 11.62 -8.44
C GLY A 62 21.61 11.41 -9.30
N GLN A 63 22.08 12.45 -9.99
CA GLN A 63 23.32 12.39 -10.78
C GLN A 63 24.56 12.25 -9.90
N ASP A 64 24.62 12.98 -8.78
CA ASP A 64 25.74 12.91 -7.84
C ASP A 64 25.80 11.54 -7.14
N LEU A 65 24.64 10.90 -6.89
CA LEU A 65 24.58 9.51 -6.46
C LEU A 65 25.20 8.55 -7.48
N ILE A 66 24.83 8.64 -8.76
CA ILE A 66 25.43 7.81 -9.82
C ILE A 66 26.95 8.04 -9.87
N LYS A 67 27.39 9.30 -9.82
CA LYS A 67 28.81 9.65 -9.81
C LYS A 67 29.54 8.99 -8.64
N ARG A 68 28.97 9.05 -7.43
CA ARG A 68 29.55 8.42 -6.24
C ARG A 68 29.67 6.90 -6.39
N ILE A 69 28.66 6.24 -6.95
CA ILE A 69 28.71 4.79 -7.21
C ILE A 69 29.84 4.45 -8.19
N ILE A 70 30.00 5.25 -9.26
CA ILE A 70 31.06 5.06 -10.23
C ILE A 70 32.44 5.30 -9.59
N GLU A 71 32.60 6.32 -8.75
CA GLU A 71 33.83 6.57 -8.01
C GLU A 71 34.21 5.37 -7.13
N ILE A 72 33.25 4.83 -6.36
CA ILE A 72 33.45 3.66 -5.51
C ILE A 72 33.80 2.44 -6.36
N SER A 73 33.09 2.19 -7.45
CA SER A 73 33.35 1.03 -8.34
C SER A 73 34.77 1.01 -8.95
N ARG A 74 35.45 2.15 -8.95
CA ARG A 74 36.83 2.31 -9.46
C ARG A 74 37.90 2.19 -8.38
N MET A 75 37.53 2.14 -7.10
CA MET A 75 38.50 1.91 -6.03
C MET A 75 39.10 0.50 -6.15
N PRO A 76 40.41 0.30 -5.89
CA PRO A 76 41.09 -0.97 -6.13
C PRO A 76 40.39 -2.21 -5.55
N GLU A 77 39.81 -2.09 -4.37
CA GLU A 77 39.09 -3.13 -3.63
C GLU A 77 37.69 -3.46 -4.20
N PHE A 78 37.12 -2.63 -5.07
CA PHE A 78 35.79 -2.81 -5.64
C PHE A 78 35.78 -3.08 -7.15
N VAL A 79 36.94 -2.97 -7.81
CA VAL A 79 37.06 -3.22 -9.25
C VAL A 79 36.62 -4.65 -9.59
N GLY A 80 35.61 -4.76 -10.46
CA GLY A 80 35.05 -6.05 -10.88
C GLY A 80 34.08 -6.67 -9.87
N LYS A 81 33.81 -5.98 -8.76
CA LYS A 81 32.87 -6.39 -7.71
C LYS A 81 31.62 -5.51 -7.65
N ILE A 82 31.81 -4.22 -7.93
CA ILE A 82 30.73 -3.26 -8.07
C ILE A 82 30.74 -2.82 -9.52
N ILE A 83 29.69 -3.14 -10.26
CA ILE A 83 29.62 -2.90 -11.71
C ILE A 83 28.42 -2.02 -11.99
N PHE A 84 28.65 -0.89 -12.67
CA PHE A 84 27.58 -0.01 -13.12
C PHE A 84 27.34 -0.22 -14.62
N LEU A 85 26.16 -0.75 -14.97
CA LEU A 85 25.71 -0.93 -16.33
C LEU A 85 25.01 0.34 -16.82
N GLN A 86 25.57 0.96 -17.85
CA GLN A 86 25.04 2.19 -18.45
C GLN A 86 23.81 1.92 -19.32
N ASP A 87 23.09 2.99 -19.65
CA ASP A 87 21.99 2.98 -20.61
C ASP A 87 20.83 2.03 -20.32
N TYR A 88 20.45 1.92 -19.04
CA TYR A 88 19.26 1.17 -18.64
C TYR A 88 18.03 1.51 -19.49
N ASP A 89 17.48 0.48 -20.12
CA ASP A 89 16.31 0.51 -20.97
C ASP A 89 15.49 -0.79 -20.76
N MET A 90 14.53 -1.07 -21.64
CA MET A 90 13.75 -2.30 -21.55
C MET A 90 14.60 -3.56 -21.78
N THR A 91 15.61 -3.49 -22.63
CA THR A 91 16.51 -4.62 -22.92
C THR A 91 17.38 -4.93 -21.71
N GLY A 92 18.03 -3.92 -21.13
CA GLY A 92 18.80 -4.03 -19.90
C GLY A 92 17.95 -4.48 -18.72
N GLY A 93 16.72 -3.96 -18.61
CA GLY A 93 15.74 -4.40 -17.63
C GLY A 93 15.43 -5.89 -17.75
N LYS A 94 15.07 -6.36 -18.96
CA LYS A 94 14.80 -7.78 -19.24
C LYS A 94 15.97 -8.66 -18.83
N LEU A 95 17.18 -8.32 -19.25
CA LEU A 95 18.39 -9.11 -18.93
C LEU A 95 18.63 -9.14 -17.42
N MET A 96 18.69 -7.99 -16.77
CA MET A 96 18.99 -7.90 -15.33
C MET A 96 17.96 -8.65 -14.48
N THR A 97 16.66 -8.50 -14.75
CA THR A 97 15.62 -9.20 -13.98
C THR A 97 15.64 -10.72 -14.16
N SER A 98 16.43 -11.25 -15.09
CA SER A 98 16.59 -12.69 -15.33
C SER A 98 17.99 -13.23 -15.03
N SER A 99 18.94 -12.38 -14.63
CA SER A 99 20.35 -12.75 -14.51
C SER A 99 20.97 -12.46 -13.15
N VAL A 100 20.24 -11.81 -12.24
CA VAL A 100 20.69 -11.61 -10.85
C VAL A 100 20.01 -12.62 -9.93
N ASP A 101 20.62 -12.90 -8.80
CA ASP A 101 20.09 -13.82 -7.78
C ASP A 101 19.17 -13.08 -6.79
N ILE A 102 19.58 -11.87 -6.41
CA ILE A 102 18.80 -10.96 -5.55
C ILE A 102 18.43 -9.70 -6.32
N TRP A 103 17.17 -9.30 -6.21
CA TRP A 103 16.71 -7.96 -6.59
C TRP A 103 16.60 -7.09 -5.34
N LEU A 104 17.50 -6.11 -5.18
CA LEU A 104 17.59 -5.25 -4.02
C LEU A 104 16.86 -3.92 -4.23
N ASN A 105 16.02 -3.52 -3.27
CA ASN A 105 15.38 -2.20 -3.25
C ASN A 105 15.41 -1.60 -1.84
N THR A 106 15.78 -0.33 -1.72
CA THR A 106 15.90 0.34 -0.41
C THR A 106 15.14 1.67 -0.34
N PRO A 107 13.88 1.76 -0.82
CA PRO A 107 13.17 3.04 -0.81
C PRO A 107 12.96 3.58 0.61
N THR A 108 12.93 4.90 0.76
CA THR A 108 12.44 5.56 1.97
C THR A 108 10.95 5.27 2.09
N ARG A 109 10.54 4.62 3.18
CA ARG A 109 9.12 4.38 3.47
C ARG A 109 8.41 5.66 3.96
N PRO A 110 7.14 5.91 3.60
CA PRO A 110 6.27 5.17 2.68
C PRO A 110 6.23 5.83 1.28
N LEU A 111 7.39 6.16 0.70
CA LEU A 111 7.45 6.94 -0.55
C LEU A 111 7.42 6.05 -1.81
N GLU A 112 7.48 4.73 -1.66
CA GLU A 112 7.22 3.80 -2.76
C GLU A 112 5.73 3.45 -2.83
N ALA A 113 5.04 3.92 -3.86
CA ALA A 113 3.64 3.56 -4.05
C ALA A 113 3.44 2.06 -4.37
N SER A 114 4.37 1.44 -5.11
CA SER A 114 4.31 0.02 -5.52
C SER A 114 5.72 -0.47 -5.90
N GLY A 115 6.02 -0.64 -7.19
CA GLY A 115 7.36 -0.98 -7.69
C GLY A 115 7.40 -2.24 -8.54
N THR A 116 7.13 -2.12 -9.84
CA THR A 116 6.95 -3.29 -10.74
C THR A 116 8.23 -4.03 -11.14
N SER A 117 9.42 -3.51 -10.83
CA SER A 117 10.68 -4.19 -11.19
C SER A 117 10.93 -5.44 -10.34
N GLY A 118 10.56 -5.39 -9.05
CA GLY A 118 10.63 -6.55 -8.18
C GLY A 118 9.62 -7.63 -8.59
N GLU A 119 8.41 -7.22 -9.02
CA GLU A 119 7.39 -8.11 -9.59
C GLU A 119 7.89 -8.85 -10.84
N LYS A 120 8.65 -8.17 -11.71
CA LYS A 120 9.29 -8.82 -12.88
C LYS A 120 10.38 -9.79 -12.48
N ALA A 121 11.16 -9.44 -11.46
CA ALA A 121 12.25 -10.28 -10.95
C ALA A 121 11.71 -11.61 -10.39
N VAL A 122 10.63 -11.58 -9.59
CA VAL A 122 10.05 -12.81 -9.02
C VAL A 122 9.52 -13.77 -10.08
N MET A 123 9.05 -13.28 -11.23
CA MET A 123 8.62 -14.13 -12.36
C MET A 123 9.77 -14.94 -12.96
N ASN A 124 11.02 -14.50 -12.75
CA ASN A 124 12.23 -15.19 -13.21
C ASN A 124 12.89 -16.01 -12.09
N GLY A 125 12.25 -16.17 -10.93
CA GLY A 125 12.82 -16.85 -9.77
C GLY A 125 13.88 -16.03 -9.02
N VAL A 126 14.05 -14.75 -9.36
CA VAL A 126 14.93 -13.84 -8.63
C VAL A 126 14.29 -13.47 -7.30
N VAL A 127 15.04 -13.63 -6.22
CA VAL A 127 14.54 -13.43 -4.86
C VAL A 127 14.66 -11.95 -4.50
N ASN A 128 13.67 -11.36 -3.84
CA ASN A 128 13.72 -9.95 -3.47
C ASN A 128 14.32 -9.75 -2.07
N PHE A 129 15.07 -8.66 -1.93
CA PHE A 129 15.43 -8.08 -0.63
C PHE A 129 15.02 -6.61 -0.65
N SER A 130 14.00 -6.25 0.13
CA SER A 130 13.48 -4.88 0.07
C SER A 130 12.91 -4.39 1.40
N VAL A 131 12.83 -3.08 1.56
CA VAL A 131 11.96 -2.47 2.57
C VAL A 131 10.52 -2.91 2.33
N LEU A 132 9.77 -3.17 3.40
CA LEU A 132 8.31 -3.39 3.39
C LEU A 132 7.61 -2.05 3.11
N ASP A 133 7.71 -1.63 1.85
CA ASP A 133 7.05 -0.47 1.27
C ASP A 133 6.62 -0.82 -0.17
N GLY A 134 5.60 -0.13 -0.67
CA GLY A 134 5.00 -0.42 -1.96
C GLY A 134 4.61 -1.90 -2.12
N TRP A 135 4.95 -2.50 -3.26
CA TRP A 135 4.50 -3.85 -3.60
C TRP A 135 5.08 -4.93 -2.68
N TRP A 136 6.25 -4.68 -2.06
CA TRP A 136 6.89 -5.68 -1.19
C TRP A 136 6.21 -5.77 0.17
N ALA A 137 5.56 -4.69 0.64
CA ALA A 137 4.69 -4.76 1.82
C ALA A 137 3.50 -5.72 1.59
N GLU A 138 2.99 -5.79 0.35
CA GLU A 138 1.91 -6.71 -0.04
C GLU A 138 2.42 -8.14 -0.33
N GLY A 139 3.59 -8.24 -0.98
CA GLY A 139 4.09 -9.49 -1.56
C GLY A 139 5.07 -10.28 -0.69
N TYR A 140 5.60 -9.68 0.38
CA TYR A 140 6.55 -10.34 1.25
C TYR A 140 5.91 -11.55 1.94
N LEU A 141 6.60 -12.69 1.84
CA LEU A 141 6.32 -13.88 2.61
C LEU A 141 7.63 -14.38 3.22
N PRO A 142 7.62 -14.84 4.49
CA PRO A 142 8.75 -15.55 5.05
C PRO A 142 9.18 -16.69 4.13
N GLU A 143 10.49 -16.86 3.97
CA GLU A 143 11.08 -17.87 3.08
C GLU A 143 10.84 -17.65 1.57
N ALA A 144 10.36 -16.47 1.15
CA ALA A 144 10.23 -16.07 -0.27
C ALA A 144 11.01 -14.78 -0.59
N GLY A 145 11.87 -14.35 0.34
CA GLY A 145 12.76 -13.20 0.21
C GLY A 145 13.09 -12.63 1.57
N TRP A 146 13.68 -11.44 1.58
CA TRP A 146 14.09 -10.72 2.78
C TRP A 146 13.44 -9.35 2.85
N ALA A 147 13.25 -8.86 4.06
CA ALA A 147 12.52 -7.65 4.33
C ALA A 147 13.27 -6.74 5.32
N ILE A 148 13.22 -5.44 5.09
CA ILE A 148 13.50 -4.41 6.11
C ILE A 148 12.14 -3.90 6.59
N GLU A 149 11.96 -3.75 7.90
CA GLU A 149 10.65 -3.52 8.54
C GLU A 149 9.85 -2.35 7.96
N GLU A 150 8.52 -2.42 8.01
CA GLU A 150 7.63 -1.33 7.57
C GLU A 150 7.67 -0.15 8.55
N GLN A 151 7.79 -0.46 9.85
CA GLN A 151 7.79 0.55 10.91
C GLN A 151 9.13 1.25 11.00
N ARG A 152 9.07 2.55 11.35
CA ARG A 152 10.26 3.35 11.65
C ARG A 152 10.58 3.28 13.14
N SER A 153 11.85 3.09 13.45
CA SER A 153 12.36 3.19 14.83
C SER A 153 12.73 4.63 15.19
N PHE A 154 13.07 5.45 14.19
CA PHE A 154 13.50 6.84 14.39
C PHE A 154 12.70 7.82 13.52
N ALA A 155 12.32 8.96 14.12
CA ALA A 155 11.70 10.08 13.41
C ALA A 155 12.70 10.83 12.52
N ASP A 156 13.97 10.91 12.95
CA ASP A 156 15.07 11.44 12.15
C ASP A 156 15.42 10.48 11.00
N GLN A 157 15.62 11.03 9.80
CA GLN A 157 15.86 10.22 8.60
C GLN A 157 17.28 9.66 8.57
N GLN A 158 18.28 10.41 9.07
CA GLN A 158 19.67 9.97 9.06
C GLN A 158 19.86 8.76 10.00
N PHE A 159 19.34 8.84 11.23
CA PHE A 159 19.41 7.70 12.15
C PHE A 159 18.63 6.48 11.64
N GLN A 160 17.52 6.69 10.93
CA GLN A 160 16.80 5.60 10.28
C GLN A 160 17.60 4.98 9.12
N ASP A 161 18.31 5.79 8.34
CA ASP A 161 19.17 5.32 7.25
C ASP A 161 20.38 4.54 7.77
N GLU A 162 20.98 4.97 8.88
CA GLU A 162 22.06 4.24 9.57
C GLU A 162 21.58 2.87 10.07
N LEU A 163 20.42 2.82 10.73
CA LEU A 163 19.81 1.55 11.16
C LEU A 163 19.51 0.63 9.97
N ASP A 164 18.90 1.15 8.90
CA ASP A 164 18.57 0.36 7.72
C ASP A 164 19.82 -0.20 7.05
N ALA A 165 20.90 0.59 6.96
CA ALA A 165 22.16 0.13 6.41
C ALA A 165 22.75 -1.02 7.24
N GLU A 166 22.71 -0.91 8.57
CA GLU A 166 23.17 -1.98 9.47
C GLU A 166 22.33 -3.26 9.31
N ILE A 167 21.01 -3.14 9.20
CA ILE A 167 20.12 -4.27 8.90
C ILE A 167 20.50 -4.90 7.55
N ILE A 168 20.71 -4.10 6.51
CA ILE A 168 21.11 -4.58 5.18
C ILE A 168 22.39 -5.41 5.26
N TYR A 169 23.44 -4.88 5.89
CA TYR A 169 24.70 -5.62 6.01
C TYR A 169 24.55 -6.89 6.85
N ASN A 170 23.82 -6.84 7.97
CA ASN A 170 23.59 -8.00 8.83
C ASN A 170 22.83 -9.10 8.08
N THR A 171 21.76 -8.75 7.36
CA THR A 171 21.00 -9.71 6.55
C THR A 171 21.86 -10.29 5.43
N LEU A 172 22.70 -9.49 4.77
CA LEU A 172 23.62 -9.99 3.75
C LEU A 172 24.63 -11.00 4.34
N GLU A 173 25.31 -10.62 5.41
CA GLU A 173 26.41 -11.39 6.01
C GLU A 173 25.93 -12.66 6.72
N GLN A 174 24.81 -12.59 7.44
CA GLN A 174 24.33 -13.67 8.32
C GLN A 174 23.28 -14.57 7.66
N GLU A 175 22.53 -14.06 6.67
CA GLU A 175 21.43 -14.81 6.06
C GLU A 175 21.64 -15.05 4.57
N ILE A 176 21.68 -14.01 3.74
CA ILE A 176 21.62 -14.14 2.28
C ILE A 176 22.87 -14.85 1.74
N VAL A 177 24.07 -14.34 2.06
CA VAL A 177 25.33 -14.90 1.55
C VAL A 177 25.54 -16.33 2.05
N PRO A 178 25.39 -16.65 3.36
CA PRO A 178 25.48 -18.03 3.84
C PRO A 178 24.46 -18.96 3.19
N THR A 179 23.20 -18.53 3.05
CA THR A 179 22.12 -19.34 2.45
C THR A 179 22.41 -19.65 0.98
N TYR A 180 22.87 -18.64 0.22
CA TYR A 180 23.21 -18.80 -1.18
C TYR A 180 24.36 -19.79 -1.36
N TYR A 181 25.37 -19.80 -0.49
CA TYR A 181 26.59 -20.63 -0.62
C TYR A 181 26.51 -22.01 0.05
N LYS A 182 25.60 -22.22 0.99
CA LYS A 182 25.40 -23.51 1.65
C LYS A 182 24.92 -24.56 0.65
N ARG A 183 25.72 -25.62 0.44
CA ARG A 183 25.39 -26.77 -0.41
C ARG A 183 25.25 -28.04 0.42
N ASN A 184 24.40 -28.96 -0.04
CA ASN A 184 24.36 -30.32 0.49
C ASN A 184 25.49 -31.20 -0.10
N LYS A 185 25.54 -32.49 0.27
CA LYS A 185 26.54 -33.46 -0.22
C LYS A 185 26.54 -33.64 -1.76
N ASN A 186 25.45 -33.29 -2.43
CA ASN A 186 25.31 -33.38 -3.89
C ASN A 186 25.58 -32.03 -4.59
N GLY A 187 26.07 -31.01 -3.87
CA GLY A 187 26.34 -29.70 -4.44
C GLY A 187 25.10 -28.83 -4.70
N ILE A 188 23.94 -29.15 -4.10
CA ILE A 188 22.67 -28.44 -4.30
C ILE A 188 22.45 -27.44 -3.15
N PRO A 189 22.12 -26.15 -3.44
CA PRO A 189 21.75 -25.19 -2.41
C PRO A 189 20.27 -25.34 -2.05
N VAL A 190 19.94 -26.33 -1.22
CA VAL A 190 18.56 -26.70 -0.90
C VAL A 190 17.77 -25.52 -0.31
N ASP A 191 18.39 -24.77 0.60
CA ASP A 191 17.76 -23.63 1.26
C ASP A 191 17.50 -22.49 0.25
N TRP A 192 18.47 -22.18 -0.62
CA TRP A 192 18.28 -21.19 -1.70
C TRP A 192 17.18 -21.59 -2.70
N VAL A 193 17.19 -22.86 -3.14
CA VAL A 193 16.17 -23.39 -4.06
C VAL A 193 14.77 -23.31 -3.45
N LYS A 194 14.65 -23.46 -2.12
CA LYS A 194 13.40 -23.25 -1.40
C LYS A 194 12.90 -21.80 -1.54
N TYR A 195 13.78 -20.81 -1.38
CA TYR A 195 13.43 -19.39 -1.61
C TYR A 195 12.94 -19.15 -3.05
N ILE A 196 13.65 -19.67 -4.05
CA ILE A 196 13.25 -19.56 -5.46
C ILE A 196 11.87 -20.17 -5.69
N LYS A 197 11.64 -21.40 -5.19
CA LYS A 197 10.35 -22.10 -5.34
C LYS A 197 9.21 -21.35 -4.68
N ASN A 198 9.41 -20.85 -3.46
CA ASN A 198 8.41 -20.06 -2.75
C ASN A 198 8.12 -18.75 -3.48
N THR A 199 9.14 -18.07 -4.01
CA THR A 199 8.98 -16.85 -4.81
C THR A 199 8.08 -17.08 -6.02
N ILE A 200 8.36 -18.13 -6.80
CA ILE A 200 7.59 -18.46 -8.00
C ILE A 200 6.19 -18.96 -7.65
N ALA A 201 6.04 -19.82 -6.63
CA ALA A 201 4.78 -20.48 -6.34
C ALA A 201 3.81 -19.61 -5.51
N LYS A 202 4.34 -18.74 -4.64
CA LYS A 202 3.54 -18.02 -3.63
C LYS A 202 3.52 -16.51 -3.81
N VAL A 203 4.49 -15.93 -4.53
CA VAL A 203 4.54 -14.47 -4.74
C VAL A 203 4.11 -14.14 -6.16
N ALA A 204 4.83 -14.64 -7.17
CA ALA A 204 4.62 -14.29 -8.58
C ALA A 204 3.15 -14.37 -9.08
N PRO A 205 2.32 -15.37 -8.69
CA PRO A 205 0.95 -15.49 -9.19
C PRO A 205 0.04 -14.33 -8.78
N HIS A 206 0.36 -13.65 -7.68
CA HIS A 206 -0.43 -12.51 -7.19
C HIS A 206 -0.11 -11.19 -7.91
N PHE A 207 1.01 -11.11 -8.64
CA PHE A 207 1.48 -9.88 -9.30
C PHE A 207 1.45 -9.99 -10.82
N THR A 208 0.37 -10.55 -11.36
CA THR A 208 0.16 -10.63 -12.81
C THR A 208 -0.67 -9.46 -13.32
N MET A 209 -0.40 -9.03 -14.56
CA MET A 209 -1.21 -8.04 -15.25
C MET A 209 -2.65 -8.52 -15.47
N GLN A 210 -2.87 -9.83 -15.61
CA GLN A 210 -4.21 -10.40 -15.72
C GLN A 210 -5.03 -10.12 -14.45
N ARG A 211 -4.49 -10.45 -13.27
CA ARG A 211 -5.14 -10.17 -11.98
C ARG A 211 -5.44 -8.69 -11.83
N MET A 212 -4.48 -7.83 -12.14
CA MET A 212 -4.67 -6.37 -12.10
C MET A 212 -5.83 -5.95 -13.01
N LEU A 213 -5.86 -6.40 -14.26
CA LEU A 213 -6.94 -6.04 -15.19
C LEU A 213 -8.30 -6.56 -14.73
N GLU A 214 -8.39 -7.80 -14.24
CA GLU A 214 -9.61 -8.38 -13.67
C GLU A 214 -10.13 -7.56 -12.48
N ASP A 215 -9.24 -7.13 -11.58
CA ASP A 215 -9.58 -6.20 -10.50
C ASP A 215 -10.15 -4.89 -11.05
N TYR A 216 -9.53 -4.31 -12.08
CA TYR A 216 -10.00 -3.07 -12.70
C TYR A 216 -11.37 -3.21 -13.38
N TYR A 217 -11.58 -4.31 -14.11
CA TYR A 217 -12.87 -4.60 -14.75
C TYR A 217 -13.97 -4.75 -13.72
N THR A 218 -13.79 -5.67 -12.77
CA THR A 218 -14.79 -6.02 -11.76
C THR A 218 -15.12 -4.85 -10.83
N ARG A 219 -14.10 -4.10 -10.40
CA ARG A 219 -14.27 -3.06 -9.37
C ARG A 219 -14.72 -1.73 -9.95
N PHE A 220 -14.33 -1.41 -11.19
CA PHE A 220 -14.53 -0.09 -11.77
C PHE A 220 -15.22 -0.12 -13.13
N TYR A 221 -14.64 -0.77 -14.15
CA TYR A 221 -15.13 -0.60 -15.53
C TYR A 221 -16.51 -1.21 -15.78
N GLU A 222 -16.79 -2.40 -15.27
CA GLU A 222 -18.12 -3.02 -15.41
C GLU A 222 -19.20 -2.17 -14.73
N LYS A 223 -18.92 -1.72 -13.51
CA LYS A 223 -19.84 -0.86 -12.74
C LYS A 223 -20.07 0.48 -13.45
N LEU A 224 -19.03 1.06 -14.05
CA LEU A 224 -19.14 2.28 -14.83
C LEU A 224 -19.98 2.06 -16.10
N PHE A 225 -19.79 0.94 -16.78
CA PHE A 225 -20.55 0.58 -17.98
C PHE A 225 -22.04 0.35 -17.66
N GLU A 226 -22.35 -0.41 -16.62
CA GLU A 226 -23.71 -0.64 -16.14
C GLU A 226 -24.40 0.68 -15.79
N SER A 227 -23.74 1.51 -14.97
CA SER A 227 -24.26 2.82 -14.55
C SER A 227 -24.47 3.74 -15.75
N GLY A 228 -23.48 3.84 -16.64
CA GLY A 228 -23.56 4.65 -17.85
C GLY A 228 -24.67 4.22 -18.79
N THR A 229 -24.89 2.91 -18.95
CA THR A 229 -25.97 2.35 -19.77
C THR A 229 -27.33 2.67 -19.16
N LYS A 230 -27.49 2.48 -17.85
CA LYS A 230 -28.72 2.81 -17.13
C LYS A 230 -29.05 4.31 -17.22
N MET A 231 -28.04 5.19 -17.17
CA MET A 231 -28.27 6.63 -17.27
C MET A 231 -28.65 7.10 -18.68
N LYS A 232 -28.20 6.39 -19.72
CA LYS A 232 -28.50 6.70 -21.13
C LYS A 232 -29.81 6.11 -21.64
N SER A 233 -30.40 5.14 -20.95
CA SER A 233 -31.62 4.47 -21.40
C SER A 233 -32.80 5.44 -21.52
N ASN A 234 -33.76 5.09 -22.38
CA ASN A 234 -34.98 5.87 -22.66
C ASN A 234 -34.67 7.35 -22.95
N GLY A 235 -33.63 7.63 -23.75
CA GLY A 235 -33.26 9.00 -24.08
C GLY A 235 -32.86 9.84 -22.87
N TYR A 236 -32.12 9.26 -21.92
CA TYR A 236 -31.57 9.91 -20.71
C TYR A 236 -32.57 10.23 -19.59
N ASP A 237 -33.72 9.55 -19.52
CA ASP A 237 -34.73 9.82 -18.49
C ASP A 237 -34.20 9.64 -17.06
N ASN A 238 -33.43 8.58 -16.80
CA ASN A 238 -32.82 8.36 -15.49
C ASN A 238 -31.87 9.49 -15.08
N ALA A 239 -31.10 10.03 -16.04
CA ALA A 239 -30.21 11.15 -15.78
C ALA A 239 -31.00 12.43 -15.47
N ARG A 240 -32.07 12.73 -16.23
CA ARG A 240 -32.93 13.89 -15.96
C ARG A 240 -33.63 13.78 -14.61
N ASN A 241 -34.15 12.60 -14.27
CA ASN A 241 -34.79 12.33 -12.98
C ASN A 241 -33.80 12.53 -11.83
N LEU A 242 -32.57 12.02 -11.96
CA LEU A 242 -31.53 12.22 -10.96
C LEU A 242 -31.16 13.71 -10.80
N VAL A 243 -31.09 14.48 -11.89
CA VAL A 243 -30.83 15.93 -11.83
C VAL A 243 -31.98 16.67 -11.14
N HIS A 244 -33.23 16.36 -11.51
CA HIS A 244 -34.40 16.95 -10.87
C HIS A 244 -34.42 16.65 -9.36
N TRP A 245 -34.16 15.39 -8.99
CA TRP A 245 -34.01 14.98 -7.60
C TRP A 245 -32.88 15.72 -6.89
N LYS A 246 -31.68 15.84 -7.48
CA LYS A 246 -30.56 16.60 -6.88
C LYS A 246 -30.97 18.06 -6.62
N ASN A 247 -31.66 18.70 -7.55
CA ASN A 247 -32.15 20.07 -7.38
C ASN A 247 -33.20 20.18 -6.26
N LYS A 248 -34.11 19.20 -6.15
CA LYS A 248 -35.07 19.10 -5.03
C LYS A 248 -34.33 19.03 -3.70
N ILE A 249 -33.33 18.15 -3.58
CA ILE A 249 -32.53 18.02 -2.36
C ILE A 249 -31.82 19.33 -2.02
N ILE A 250 -31.11 19.95 -2.99
CA ILE A 250 -30.38 21.20 -2.76
C ILE A 250 -31.31 22.29 -2.21
N ALA A 251 -32.52 22.42 -2.79
CA ALA A 251 -33.48 23.44 -2.38
C ALA A 251 -34.04 23.22 -0.96
N ALA A 252 -34.13 21.97 -0.50
CA ALA A 252 -34.70 21.63 0.81
C ALA A 252 -33.65 21.35 1.90
N TRP A 253 -32.37 21.13 1.55
CA TRP A 253 -31.33 20.59 2.45
C TRP A 253 -31.14 21.40 3.74
N ASP A 254 -31.12 22.73 3.61
CA ASP A 254 -30.89 23.61 4.75
C ASP A 254 -32.09 23.66 5.70
N ASN A 255 -33.29 23.34 5.21
CA ASN A 255 -34.53 23.32 5.99
C ASN A 255 -34.71 22.03 6.81
N ILE A 256 -33.86 21.02 6.63
CA ILE A 256 -33.89 19.80 7.44
C ILE A 256 -33.53 20.14 8.89
N SER A 257 -34.38 19.81 9.85
CA SER A 257 -34.11 20.03 11.29
C SER A 257 -34.32 18.78 12.12
N VAL A 258 -33.63 18.69 13.25
CA VAL A 258 -33.80 17.62 14.23
C VAL A 258 -34.87 18.05 15.21
N ASP A 259 -36.02 17.38 15.17
CA ASP A 259 -37.14 17.66 16.07
C ASP A 259 -36.94 16.98 17.43
N SER A 260 -36.41 15.75 17.42
CA SER A 260 -36.14 15.00 18.64
C SER A 260 -35.01 14.02 18.41
N LEU A 261 -34.10 13.92 19.38
CA LEU A 261 -33.07 12.91 19.46
C LEU A 261 -33.19 12.22 20.83
N LYS A 262 -33.50 10.92 20.82
CA LYS A 262 -33.47 10.09 22.02
C LYS A 262 -32.33 9.10 21.89
N ILE A 263 -31.42 9.18 22.84
CA ILE A 263 -30.21 8.37 22.96
C ILE A 263 -30.14 7.82 24.38
N PRO A 264 -29.37 6.74 24.61
CA PRO A 264 -29.15 6.24 25.96
C PRO A 264 -28.52 7.33 26.82
N ASP A 265 -29.12 7.58 27.98
CA ASP A 265 -28.69 8.65 28.89
C ASP A 265 -27.38 8.26 29.57
N VAL A 266 -26.29 8.89 29.13
CA VAL A 266 -24.95 8.69 29.68
C VAL A 266 -24.86 9.04 31.17
N ASN A 267 -25.77 9.88 31.70
CA ASN A 267 -25.80 10.22 33.12
C ASN A 267 -26.52 9.16 33.97
N LYS A 268 -27.28 8.25 33.35
CA LYS A 268 -27.97 7.14 34.04
C LYS A 268 -27.14 5.86 34.14
N GLY A 269 -25.92 5.86 33.59
CA GLY A 269 -24.97 4.76 33.67
C GLY A 269 -24.45 4.34 32.30
N PHE A 270 -23.36 3.58 32.31
CA PHE A 270 -22.80 2.98 31.09
C PHE A 270 -23.70 1.87 30.58
N ILE A 271 -23.84 1.76 29.25
CA ILE A 271 -24.47 0.61 28.61
C ILE A 271 -23.62 -0.62 28.93
N LYS A 272 -24.21 -1.64 29.57
CA LYS A 272 -23.44 -2.82 29.97
C LYS A 272 -23.01 -3.62 28.74
N PHE A 273 -21.92 -4.35 28.88
CA PHE A 273 -21.48 -5.30 27.87
C PHE A 273 -22.61 -6.31 27.56
N GLY A 274 -22.98 -6.41 26.28
CA GLY A 274 -24.11 -7.25 25.83
C GLY A 274 -25.48 -6.56 25.80
N GLU A 275 -25.62 -5.36 26.38
CA GLU A 275 -26.82 -4.53 26.19
C GLU A 275 -26.79 -3.81 24.83
N HIS A 276 -27.97 -3.40 24.38
CA HIS A 276 -28.14 -2.75 23.08
C HIS A 276 -28.04 -1.23 23.22
N PHE A 277 -27.28 -0.61 22.33
CA PHE A 277 -27.42 0.81 22.04
C PHE A 277 -28.71 1.02 21.25
N VAL A 278 -29.64 1.83 21.78
CA VAL A 278 -30.91 2.15 21.13
C VAL A 278 -31.01 3.66 20.95
N ALA A 279 -31.23 4.11 19.73
CA ALA A 279 -31.48 5.51 19.43
C ALA A 279 -32.73 5.70 18.58
N GLU A 280 -33.36 6.85 18.73
CA GLU A 280 -34.51 7.33 17.96
C GLU A 280 -34.25 8.78 17.54
N ILE A 281 -34.39 9.06 16.24
CA ILE A 281 -34.25 10.39 15.68
C ILE A 281 -35.52 10.74 14.93
N ILE A 282 -36.11 11.88 15.23
CA ILE A 282 -37.22 12.45 14.47
C ILE A 282 -36.67 13.68 13.76
N LEU A 283 -36.73 13.67 12.43
CA LEU A 283 -36.32 14.77 11.57
C LEU A 283 -37.54 15.42 10.96
N ASN A 284 -37.56 16.74 10.89
CA ASN A 284 -38.45 17.48 10.01
C ASN A 284 -37.74 17.70 8.67
N ILE A 285 -38.34 17.22 7.58
CA ILE A 285 -37.76 17.17 6.23
C ILE A 285 -38.73 17.80 5.21
N PRO A 286 -39.00 19.12 5.33
CA PRO A 286 -40.02 19.78 4.52
C PRO A 286 -39.68 19.73 3.03
N GLY A 287 -40.68 19.42 2.20
CA GLY A 287 -40.50 19.28 0.75
C GLY A 287 -39.67 18.08 0.29
N LEU A 288 -39.34 17.13 1.19
CA LEU A 288 -38.66 15.88 0.88
C LEU A 288 -39.56 14.67 1.12
N ASP A 289 -39.30 13.62 0.35
CA ASP A 289 -39.92 12.31 0.55
C ASP A 289 -39.09 11.45 1.50
N LYS A 290 -39.70 10.39 2.01
CA LYS A 290 -39.05 9.52 2.99
C LYS A 290 -37.81 8.79 2.45
N GLU A 291 -37.76 8.52 1.14
CA GLU A 291 -36.64 7.86 0.48
C GLU A 291 -35.47 8.80 0.17
N ASP A 292 -35.68 10.11 0.26
CA ASP A 292 -34.73 11.14 -0.23
C ASP A 292 -33.49 11.28 0.66
N ILE A 293 -33.56 10.83 1.91
CA ILE A 293 -32.47 10.92 2.88
C ILE A 293 -32.28 9.60 3.64
N GLY A 294 -31.06 9.38 4.11
CA GLY A 294 -30.73 8.39 5.11
C GLY A 294 -30.09 9.03 6.33
N VAL A 295 -30.17 8.34 7.46
CA VAL A 295 -29.50 8.71 8.70
C VAL A 295 -28.54 7.60 9.08
N GLU A 296 -27.32 7.95 9.45
CA GLU A 296 -26.30 6.98 9.86
C GLU A 296 -25.71 7.38 11.20
N ILE A 297 -25.50 6.39 12.07
CA ILE A 297 -24.69 6.53 13.27
C ILE A 297 -23.26 6.08 12.97
N LEU A 298 -22.29 6.84 13.47
CA LEU A 298 -20.87 6.54 13.45
C LEU A 298 -20.39 6.38 14.89
N LEU A 299 -19.62 5.33 15.17
CA LEU A 299 -18.96 5.10 16.45
C LEU A 299 -17.46 4.98 16.24
N GLY A 300 -16.69 5.63 17.11
CA GLY A 300 -15.25 5.49 17.15
C GLY A 300 -14.73 5.39 18.57
N ASN A 301 -13.75 4.52 18.79
CA ASN A 301 -13.11 4.36 20.08
C ASN A 301 -12.24 5.58 20.39
N LYS A 302 -12.42 6.10 21.61
CA LYS A 302 -11.67 7.24 22.11
C LYS A 302 -10.38 6.76 22.76
N THR A 303 -9.25 7.12 22.17
CA THR A 303 -7.91 6.83 22.70
C THR A 303 -7.17 8.13 22.95
N ASN A 304 -6.66 8.32 24.17
CA ASN A 304 -5.98 9.55 24.62
C ASN A 304 -6.79 10.85 24.40
N GLY A 305 -8.12 10.78 24.50
CA GLY A 305 -9.00 11.93 24.33
C GLY A 305 -9.48 12.18 22.89
N ASP A 306 -8.94 11.46 21.91
CA ASP A 306 -9.28 11.64 20.49
C ASP A 306 -9.86 10.36 19.87
N VAL A 307 -10.75 10.54 18.88
CA VAL A 307 -11.19 9.45 17.99
C VAL A 307 -10.34 9.47 16.73
N LYS A 308 -9.47 8.47 16.57
CA LYS A 308 -8.58 8.35 15.41
C LYS A 308 -9.20 7.65 14.21
N LYS A 309 -10.21 6.82 14.44
CA LYS A 309 -10.86 6.00 13.41
C LYS A 309 -12.32 5.76 13.76
N ILE A 310 -13.16 5.67 12.74
CA ILE A 310 -14.52 5.15 12.85
C ILE A 310 -14.44 3.62 12.86
N ASP A 311 -14.85 3.01 13.97
CA ASP A 311 -14.82 1.55 14.15
C ASP A 311 -16.10 0.90 13.64
N PHE A 312 -17.21 1.63 13.66
CA PHE A 312 -18.51 1.12 13.27
C PHE A 312 -19.38 2.22 12.67
N SER A 313 -20.16 1.86 11.65
CA SER A 313 -21.18 2.71 11.05
C SER A 313 -22.41 1.89 10.71
N MET A 314 -23.60 2.43 10.97
CA MET A 314 -24.88 1.78 10.68
C MET A 314 -25.91 2.80 10.19
N GLU A 315 -26.56 2.51 9.07
CA GLU A 315 -27.72 3.26 8.63
C GLU A 315 -28.92 2.91 9.53
N LEU A 316 -29.61 3.93 10.04
CA LEU A 316 -30.79 3.76 10.88
C LEU A 316 -31.98 3.31 10.01
N GLU A 317 -32.85 2.49 10.59
CA GLU A 317 -34.09 2.09 9.96
C GLU A 317 -35.13 3.19 10.10
N GLN A 318 -35.75 3.57 8.98
CA GLN A 318 -36.87 4.49 9.02
C GLN A 318 -38.16 3.73 9.31
N VAL A 319 -38.80 4.05 10.44
CA VAL A 319 -39.98 3.33 10.95
C VAL A 319 -41.29 4.08 10.74
N GLU A 320 -41.24 5.40 10.55
CA GLU A 320 -42.43 6.23 10.33
C GLU A 320 -42.11 7.44 9.45
N PHE A 321 -43.05 7.84 8.60
CA PHE A 321 -43.03 9.13 7.90
C PHE A 321 -44.43 9.72 7.86
N LYS A 322 -44.63 10.89 8.47
CA LYS A 322 -45.94 11.57 8.52
C LYS A 322 -45.76 13.07 8.72
N ASN A 323 -46.55 13.88 8.00
CA ASN A 323 -46.54 15.35 8.10
C ASN A 323 -45.12 15.93 7.99
N GLU A 324 -44.36 15.51 6.97
CA GLU A 324 -42.96 15.91 6.75
C GLU A 324 -41.97 15.50 7.86
N LYS A 325 -42.39 14.68 8.82
CA LYS A 325 -41.52 14.14 9.87
C LYS A 325 -41.15 12.70 9.59
N ALA A 326 -39.86 12.42 9.53
CA ALA A 326 -39.30 11.08 9.36
C ALA A 326 -38.69 10.59 10.68
N LYS A 327 -39.13 9.42 11.13
CA LYS A 327 -38.64 8.77 12.36
C LYS A 327 -37.69 7.63 11.99
N TYR A 328 -36.48 7.69 12.53
CA TYR A 328 -35.41 6.71 12.36
C TYR A 328 -35.06 6.06 13.70
N THR A 329 -34.70 4.78 13.67
CA THR A 329 -34.24 4.05 14.86
C THR A 329 -33.10 3.09 14.54
N CYS A 330 -32.30 2.78 15.55
CA CYS A 330 -31.36 1.66 15.50
C CYS A 330 -31.32 0.93 16.83
N SER A 331 -30.98 -0.36 16.78
CA SER A 331 -30.67 -1.17 17.95
C SER A 331 -29.54 -2.12 17.60
N PHE A 332 -28.42 -2.05 18.33
CA PHE A 332 -27.29 -2.96 18.13
C PHE A 332 -26.53 -3.24 19.42
N PRO A 333 -25.98 -4.46 19.58
CA PRO A 333 -25.20 -4.81 20.77
C PRO A 333 -23.80 -4.18 20.73
N LEU A 334 -23.33 -3.67 21.86
CA LEU A 334 -21.94 -3.24 22.01
C LEU A 334 -21.04 -4.45 22.27
N LYS A 335 -20.21 -4.79 21.27
CA LYS A 335 -19.37 -6.01 21.29
C LYS A 335 -18.03 -5.85 21.99
N ASN A 336 -17.59 -4.61 22.22
CA ASN A 336 -16.27 -4.29 22.75
C ASN A 336 -16.41 -3.33 23.94
N ALA A 337 -15.68 -3.59 25.02
CA ALA A 337 -15.56 -2.63 26.13
C ALA A 337 -14.66 -1.45 25.73
N GLY A 338 -14.96 -0.25 26.24
CA GLY A 338 -14.19 0.96 25.97
C GLY A 338 -15.03 2.23 26.05
N VAL A 339 -14.37 3.38 25.87
CA VAL A 339 -15.04 4.68 25.72
C VAL A 339 -15.23 4.94 24.23
N TYR A 340 -16.47 5.13 23.81
CA TYR A 340 -16.84 5.42 22.43
C TYR A 340 -17.47 6.79 22.36
N ASP A 341 -17.01 7.61 21.41
CA ASP A 341 -17.78 8.77 20.98
C ASP A 341 -18.60 8.35 19.75
N TYR A 342 -19.79 8.94 19.61
CA TYR A 342 -20.67 8.69 18.49
C TYR A 342 -21.21 9.99 17.92
N SER A 343 -21.60 9.95 16.66
CA SER A 343 -22.27 11.07 16.00
C SER A 343 -23.26 10.53 14.96
N PHE A 344 -24.32 11.30 14.72
CA PHE A 344 -25.26 11.00 13.67
C PHE A 344 -25.05 11.94 12.49
N ARG A 345 -25.23 11.42 11.28
CA ARG A 345 -25.22 12.23 10.07
C ARG A 345 -26.39 11.89 9.17
N ILE A 346 -26.89 12.92 8.50
CA ILE A 346 -27.92 12.85 7.47
C ILE A 346 -27.22 12.96 6.12
N PHE A 347 -27.63 12.14 5.15
CA PHE A 347 -27.08 12.13 3.79
C PHE A 347 -28.20 11.93 2.75
N PRO A 348 -28.08 12.49 1.53
CA PRO A 348 -29.04 12.23 0.46
C PRO A 348 -29.02 10.77 0.02
N LYS A 349 -30.19 10.20 -0.24
CA LYS A 349 -30.34 8.80 -0.67
C LYS A 349 -31.18 8.73 -1.93
N HIS A 350 -30.64 8.08 -2.96
CA HIS A 350 -31.34 7.86 -4.21
C HIS A 350 -30.77 6.66 -4.95
N SER A 351 -31.62 5.84 -5.56
CA SER A 351 -31.22 4.60 -6.26
C SER A 351 -30.37 4.84 -7.51
N GLY A 352 -30.36 6.08 -8.01
CA GLY A 352 -29.52 6.55 -9.10
C GLY A 352 -28.12 7.02 -8.68
N LEU A 353 -27.84 7.18 -7.38
CA LEU A 353 -26.49 7.43 -6.89
C LEU A 353 -25.77 6.09 -6.70
N ARG A 354 -24.55 5.96 -7.25
CA ARG A 354 -23.75 4.74 -7.06
C ARG A 354 -22.92 4.83 -5.79
N TYR A 355 -22.39 6.02 -5.50
CA TYR A 355 -21.65 6.33 -4.30
C TYR A 355 -22.22 7.57 -3.63
N ARG A 356 -22.14 7.64 -2.29
CA ARG A 356 -22.56 8.84 -1.54
C ARG A 356 -21.79 10.10 -1.97
N MET A 357 -20.54 9.93 -2.41
CA MET A 357 -19.67 11.01 -2.90
C MET A 357 -20.12 11.59 -4.25
N ASP A 358 -21.00 10.91 -5.00
CA ASP A 358 -21.57 11.44 -6.25
C ASP A 358 -22.50 12.65 -6.00
N PHE A 359 -22.91 12.86 -4.74
CA PHE A 359 -23.65 14.02 -4.29
C PHE A 359 -23.33 14.30 -2.80
N PRO A 360 -22.20 14.98 -2.52
CA PRO A 360 -21.54 14.97 -1.22
C PRO A 360 -22.15 15.96 -0.22
N LEU A 361 -23.47 15.93 -0.03
CA LEU A 361 -24.13 16.66 1.05
C LEU A 361 -24.13 15.81 2.32
N VAL A 362 -23.84 16.45 3.45
CA VAL A 362 -23.89 15.84 4.76
C VAL A 362 -24.35 16.88 5.78
N LYS A 363 -25.22 16.48 6.70
CA LYS A 363 -25.62 17.30 7.85
C LYS A 363 -25.35 16.50 9.13
N TRP A 364 -24.49 17.04 9.98
CA TRP A 364 -24.21 16.45 11.29
C TRP A 364 -25.30 16.84 12.27
N VAL A 365 -25.71 15.90 13.12
CA VAL A 365 -26.77 16.04 14.11
C VAL A 365 -26.19 16.17 15.50
#